data_AF-A0A966U7E7-F1
#
_entry.id   AF-A0A966U7E7-F1
#
_cell.length_a   1.000
_cell.length_b   1.000
_cell.length_c   1.000
_cell.angle_alpha   90.00
_cell.angle_beta   90.00
_cell.angle_gamma   90.00
#
_symmetry.space_group_name_H-M   'P 1'
#
loop_
_entity.id
_entity.type
_entity.pdbx_description
1 polymer ?
#
loop_
_entity_poly.entity_id
_entity_poly.type
_entity_poly.pdbx_seq_one_letter_code
_entity_poly.pdbx_strand_id
1 'polypeptide(L)'
;MHSLLRLNSPLAPRDWDSGAHAPSSVDAMAAPSLNERLGHAPSDKLVIISCDDLGAFQAANAGVYDALRKGVATCASLMVPAPWARDAVAMYSGEDIGVHLTLNSEHENYRWGPLTQSPSLLSGEGGFPRTIDDLWEHADTQEVLRECRAQVARALEWGLDVTHLAPHLTAITLRPEFFDVYLEVAVEFKLPIRLP
;
A
#
# COMPACT_ATOMS: atom_id res chain seq x y z
N MET A 1 2.30 -19.41 -17.84
CA MET A 1 1.73 -20.32 -16.83
C MET A 1 2.12 -19.78 -15.46
N HIS A 2 1.34 -18.85 -14.90
CA HIS A 2 1.59 -18.32 -13.56
C HIS A 2 0.68 -19.01 -12.54
N SER A 3 1.30 -19.72 -11.60
CA SER A 3 0.64 -20.39 -10.49
C SER A 3 0.59 -19.43 -9.30
N LEU A 4 -0.58 -18.89 -9.01
CA LEU A 4 -0.88 -18.16 -7.79
C LEU A 4 -1.14 -19.17 -6.67
N LEU A 5 -0.22 -19.26 -5.71
CA LEU A 5 -0.40 -20.02 -4.47
C LEU A 5 -1.45 -19.33 -3.58
N ARG A 6 -2.67 -19.87 -3.58
CA ARG A 6 -3.71 -19.55 -2.59
C ARG A 6 -3.36 -20.25 -1.27
N LEU A 7 -3.01 -19.48 -0.24
CA LEU A 7 -2.96 -19.99 1.12
C LEU A 7 -4.38 -19.94 1.71
N ASN A 8 -5.00 -21.11 1.81
CA ASN A 8 -6.24 -21.32 2.56
C ASN A 8 -5.91 -22.27 3.71
N SER A 9 -6.02 -21.81 4.96
CA SER A 9 -6.21 -22.73 6.08
C SER A 9 -6.95 -22.01 7.22
N PRO A 10 -8.08 -22.55 7.71
CA PRO A 10 -8.84 -21.96 8.81
C PRO A 10 -8.19 -22.31 10.17
N LEU A 11 -8.11 -21.33 11.06
CA LEU A 11 -7.61 -21.51 12.44
C LEU A 11 -8.65 -22.26 13.28
N ALA A 12 -8.25 -23.40 13.86
CA ALA A 12 -9.02 -24.13 14.87
C ALA A 12 -8.73 -23.61 16.30
N PRO A 13 -9.64 -23.79 17.28
CA PRO A 13 -9.54 -23.18 18.60
C PRO A 13 -8.52 -23.88 19.51
N ARG A 14 -7.95 -23.14 20.47
CA ARG A 14 -6.96 -23.64 21.44
C ARG A 14 -7.64 -24.02 22.77
N ASP A 15 -7.46 -25.27 23.17
CA ASP A 15 -7.71 -25.75 24.54
C ASP A 15 -6.40 -25.74 25.34
N TRP A 16 -6.47 -25.25 26.58
CA TRP A 16 -5.39 -25.22 27.56
C TRP A 16 -5.73 -26.23 28.66
N ASP A 17 -4.93 -27.29 28.88
CA ASP A 17 -4.34 -27.59 30.19
C ASP A 17 -3.43 -28.85 30.24
N SER A 18 -2.43 -28.76 31.12
CA SER A 18 -1.74 -29.80 31.91
C SER A 18 -0.82 -30.87 31.26
N GLY A 19 0.49 -30.62 31.39
CA GLY A 19 1.42 -31.52 32.10
C GLY A 19 1.96 -32.79 31.43
N ALA A 20 3.20 -32.72 30.91
CA ALA A 20 4.31 -33.68 31.14
C ALA A 20 5.48 -33.35 30.19
N HIS A 21 6.69 -33.17 30.73
CA HIS A 21 7.91 -33.01 29.95
C HIS A 21 8.31 -34.34 29.31
N ALA A 22 8.12 -34.47 28.00
CA ALA A 22 8.84 -35.41 27.15
C ALA A 22 9.88 -34.64 26.34
N PRO A 23 11.13 -35.11 26.17
CA PRO A 23 12.05 -34.52 25.23
C PRO A 23 11.58 -34.94 23.83
N SER A 24 10.71 -34.15 23.22
CA SER A 24 10.35 -34.34 21.81
C SER A 24 11.44 -33.71 20.97
N SER A 25 12.32 -34.55 20.41
CA SER A 25 13.03 -34.24 19.18
C SER A 25 12.02 -34.19 18.04
N VAL A 26 11.16 -33.17 18.06
CA VAL A 26 10.55 -32.66 16.84
C VAL A 26 11.59 -31.72 16.28
N ASP A 27 12.29 -32.18 15.24
CA ASP A 27 12.73 -31.28 14.18
C ASP A 27 11.46 -30.61 13.65
N ALA A 28 11.03 -29.55 14.34
CA ALA A 28 10.10 -28.59 13.78
C ALA A 28 10.85 -28.02 12.59
N MET A 29 10.58 -28.56 11.39
CA MET A 29 11.06 -27.97 10.15
C MET A 29 10.67 -26.50 10.23
N ALA A 30 11.67 -25.65 10.48
CA ALA A 30 11.45 -24.23 10.63
C ALA A 30 10.74 -23.76 9.36
N ALA A 31 9.65 -23.02 9.51
CA ALA A 31 8.94 -22.50 8.35
C ALA A 31 9.96 -21.79 7.44
N PRO A 32 9.93 -22.04 6.11
CA PRO A 32 10.89 -21.44 5.21
C PRO A 32 10.89 -19.92 5.39
N SER A 33 12.07 -19.34 5.42
CA SER A 33 12.28 -17.91 5.55
C SER A 33 11.54 -17.15 4.43
N LEU A 34 11.32 -15.84 4.63
CA LEU A 34 10.71 -15.02 3.58
C LEU A 34 11.51 -15.11 2.27
N ASN A 35 12.85 -15.09 2.36
CA ASN A 35 13.74 -15.23 1.20
C ASN A 35 13.49 -16.54 0.45
N GLU A 36 13.43 -17.67 1.16
CA GLU A 36 13.18 -18.99 0.55
C GLU A 36 11.79 -19.05 -0.09
N ARG A 37 10.78 -18.47 0.55
CA ARG A 37 9.42 -18.36 0.00
C ARG A 37 9.38 -17.52 -1.28
N LEU A 38 10.30 -16.59 -1.44
CA LEU A 38 10.49 -15.76 -2.63
C LEU A 38 11.43 -16.42 -3.67
N GLY A 39 12.00 -17.60 -3.39
CA GLY A 39 12.89 -18.32 -4.29
C GLY A 39 14.38 -17.97 -4.18
N HIS A 40 14.78 -17.30 -3.09
CA HIS A 40 16.15 -16.88 -2.80
C HIS A 40 16.82 -17.74 -1.72
N ALA A 41 18.14 -17.63 -1.57
CA ALA A 41 18.83 -18.31 -0.47
C ALA A 41 18.47 -17.66 0.88
N PRO A 42 18.46 -18.42 1.99
CA PRO A 42 18.12 -17.89 3.32
C PRO A 42 18.96 -16.67 3.74
N SER A 43 20.22 -16.61 3.27
CA SER A 43 21.19 -15.55 3.59
C SER A 43 21.24 -14.39 2.60
N ASP A 44 20.46 -14.44 1.51
CA ASP A 44 20.45 -13.38 0.50
C ASP A 44 19.97 -12.05 1.10
N LYS A 45 20.55 -10.95 0.63
CA LYS A 45 20.07 -9.61 0.97
C LYS A 45 19.22 -9.11 -0.17
N LEU A 46 17.92 -9.02 0.07
CA LEU A 46 16.96 -8.51 -0.89
C LEU A 46 16.65 -7.05 -0.60
N VAL A 47 16.52 -6.24 -1.66
CA VAL A 47 16.22 -4.81 -1.55
C VAL A 47 15.12 -4.46 -2.55
N ILE A 48 14.16 -3.67 -2.08
CA ILE A 48 13.13 -3.05 -2.91
C ILE A 48 13.44 -1.54 -2.90
N ILE A 49 13.62 -0.97 -4.08
CA ILE A 49 13.86 0.46 -4.27
C ILE A 49 12.57 1.04 -4.86
N SER A 50 11.74 1.61 -4.00
CA SER A 50 10.45 2.21 -4.38
C SER A 50 10.62 3.68 -4.73
N CYS A 51 9.97 4.12 -5.80
CA CYS A 51 9.74 5.52 -6.10
C CYS A 51 8.32 5.95 -5.70
N ASP A 52 8.23 7.04 -4.93
CA ASP A 52 6.96 7.56 -4.44
C ASP A 52 6.42 8.69 -5.33
N ASP A 53 5.18 9.08 -5.08
CA ASP A 53 4.50 10.24 -5.67
C ASP A 53 4.36 10.21 -7.21
N LEU A 54 4.33 9.01 -7.80
CA LEU A 54 3.89 8.85 -9.19
C LEU A 54 2.46 9.41 -9.30
N GLY A 55 2.20 10.24 -10.31
CA GLY A 55 0.91 10.89 -10.53
C GLY A 55 0.76 12.27 -9.87
N ALA A 56 1.65 12.67 -8.96
CA ALA A 56 1.58 13.98 -8.31
C ALA A 56 1.78 15.13 -9.31
N PHE A 57 2.82 15.03 -10.14
CA PHE A 57 3.23 16.04 -11.12
C PHE A 57 3.69 15.38 -12.41
N GLN A 58 3.58 16.11 -13.53
CA GLN A 58 4.16 15.65 -14.80
C GLN A 58 5.66 15.36 -14.67
N ALA A 59 6.40 16.24 -13.99
CA ALA A 59 7.85 16.05 -13.78
C ALA A 59 8.16 14.83 -12.90
N ALA A 60 7.32 14.56 -11.89
CA ALA A 60 7.44 13.36 -11.07
C ALA A 60 7.20 12.10 -11.91
N ASN A 61 6.17 12.07 -12.75
CA ASN A 61 5.93 10.96 -13.67
C ASN A 61 7.16 10.66 -14.54
N ALA A 62 7.72 11.70 -15.17
CA ALA A 62 8.91 11.56 -16.00
C ALA A 62 10.10 11.00 -15.20
N GLY A 63 10.36 11.53 -14.00
CA GLY A 63 11.46 11.08 -13.15
C GLY A 63 11.29 9.64 -12.65
N VAL A 64 10.08 9.27 -12.21
CA VAL A 64 9.77 7.92 -11.72
C VAL A 64 9.93 6.90 -12.84
N TYR A 65 9.37 7.15 -14.03
CA TYR A 65 9.54 6.21 -15.15
C TYR A 65 10.97 6.14 -15.66
N ASP A 66 11.74 7.22 -15.61
CA ASP A 66 13.18 7.18 -15.92
C ASP A 66 13.92 6.30 -14.90
N ALA A 67 13.62 6.45 -13.61
CA ALA A 67 14.20 5.63 -12.54
C ALA A 67 13.84 4.14 -12.66
N LEU A 68 12.60 3.81 -13.07
CA LEU A 68 12.16 2.43 -13.28
C LEU A 68 12.77 1.78 -14.53
N ARG A 69 12.88 2.53 -15.62
CA ARG A 69 13.25 1.98 -16.94
C ARG A 69 14.74 2.05 -17.24
N LYS A 70 15.44 3.01 -16.64
CA LYS A 70 16.86 3.27 -16.88
C LYS A 70 17.69 3.32 -15.59
N GLY A 71 17.04 3.50 -14.45
CA GLY A 71 17.69 3.56 -13.14
C GLY A 71 17.67 2.22 -12.41
N VAL A 72 17.70 2.31 -11.07
CA VAL A 72 17.75 1.16 -10.15
C VAL A 72 16.43 0.94 -9.39
N ALA A 73 15.41 1.76 -9.64
CA ALA A 73 14.13 1.60 -8.97
C ALA A 73 13.49 0.28 -9.40
N THR A 74 12.96 -0.46 -8.43
CA THR A 74 12.34 -1.76 -8.65
C THR A 74 10.82 -1.66 -8.74
N CYS A 75 10.22 -0.65 -8.12
CA CYS A 75 8.79 -0.42 -8.14
C CYS A 75 8.46 1.06 -7.91
N ALA A 76 7.19 1.43 -8.10
CA ALA A 76 6.68 2.75 -7.76
C ALA A 76 5.27 2.66 -7.19
N SER A 77 4.74 3.76 -6.65
CA SER A 77 3.36 3.81 -6.18
C SER A 77 2.62 5.06 -6.66
N LEU A 78 1.41 4.87 -7.20
CA LEU A 78 0.59 5.90 -7.83
C LEU A 78 -0.33 6.60 -6.84
N MET A 79 -0.26 7.92 -6.77
CA MET A 79 -1.25 8.78 -6.10
C MET A 79 -2.47 8.95 -6.99
N VAL A 80 -3.45 8.06 -6.85
CA VAL A 80 -4.65 8.02 -7.71
C VAL A 80 -5.46 9.32 -7.72
N PRO A 81 -5.64 10.04 -6.60
CA PRO A 81 -6.38 11.31 -6.60
C PRO A 81 -5.62 12.48 -7.23
N ALA A 82 -4.31 12.34 -7.46
CA ALA A 82 -3.48 13.46 -7.87
C ALA A 82 -3.67 13.84 -9.36
N PRO A 83 -3.40 15.10 -9.75
CA PRO A 83 -3.84 15.62 -11.05
C PRO A 83 -3.20 14.95 -12.27
N TRP A 84 -1.99 14.38 -12.14
CA TRP A 84 -1.27 13.70 -13.22
C TRP A 84 -1.35 12.17 -13.14
N ALA A 85 -2.25 11.62 -12.33
CA ALA A 85 -2.37 10.17 -12.19
C ALA A 85 -2.77 9.48 -13.51
N ARG A 86 -3.67 10.10 -14.29
CA ARG A 86 -4.07 9.59 -15.61
C ARG A 86 -2.94 9.62 -16.64
N ASP A 87 -2.09 10.64 -16.59
CA ASP A 87 -0.90 10.74 -17.43
C ASP A 87 0.10 9.63 -17.09
N ALA A 88 0.32 9.37 -15.80
CA ALA A 88 1.15 8.25 -15.35
C ALA A 88 0.61 6.91 -15.88
N VAL A 89 -0.69 6.65 -15.73
CA VAL A 89 -1.31 5.42 -16.27
C VAL A 89 -1.14 5.32 -17.79
N ALA A 90 -1.26 6.42 -18.54
CA ALA A 90 -1.06 6.38 -20.00
C ALA A 90 0.37 5.97 -20.39
N MET A 91 1.35 6.20 -19.51
CA MET A 91 2.73 5.77 -19.68
C MET A 91 2.98 4.33 -19.22
N TYR A 92 2.07 3.71 -18.46
CA TYR A 92 2.25 2.37 -17.89
C TYR A 92 2.46 1.30 -18.96
N SER A 93 3.43 0.41 -18.73
CA SER A 93 3.79 -0.67 -19.65
C SER A 93 3.99 -2.03 -18.98
N GLY A 94 3.54 -2.19 -17.74
CA GLY A 94 3.64 -3.43 -16.97
C GLY A 94 4.66 -3.40 -15.84
N GLU A 95 5.13 -2.23 -15.42
CA GLU A 95 6.01 -2.06 -14.26
C GLU A 95 5.32 -2.46 -12.93
N ASP A 96 6.11 -2.72 -11.89
CA ASP A 96 5.57 -2.97 -10.54
C ASP A 96 5.07 -1.67 -9.92
N ILE A 97 3.78 -1.38 -10.13
CA ILE A 97 3.12 -0.17 -9.62
C ILE A 97 2.12 -0.54 -8.53
N GLY A 98 2.29 0.07 -7.36
CA GLY A 98 1.34 0.02 -6.26
C GLY A 98 0.43 1.24 -6.21
N VAL A 99 -0.46 1.28 -5.22
CA VAL A 99 -1.28 2.46 -4.92
C VAL A 99 -0.67 3.19 -3.73
N HIS A 100 -0.33 4.46 -3.94
CA HIS A 100 0.13 5.38 -2.91
C HIS A 100 -1.11 5.99 -2.25
N LEU A 101 -1.63 5.34 -1.21
CA LEU A 101 -2.84 5.75 -0.51
C LEU A 101 -2.68 7.19 -0.02
N THR A 102 -3.50 8.08 -0.59
CA THR A 102 -3.36 9.52 -0.47
C THR A 102 -4.54 10.08 0.30
N LEU A 103 -4.27 10.66 1.47
CA LEU A 103 -5.27 11.28 2.36
C LEU A 103 -4.91 12.72 2.72
N ASN A 104 -3.79 13.22 2.20
CA ASN A 104 -3.28 14.57 2.42
C ASN A 104 -2.97 15.23 1.09
N SER A 105 -2.99 16.56 1.07
CA SER A 105 -2.54 17.40 -0.04
C SER A 105 -1.79 18.59 0.54
N GLU A 106 -0.48 18.44 0.68
CA GLU A 106 0.43 19.27 1.48
C GLU A 106 0.76 20.63 0.85
N HIS A 107 0.63 20.77 -0.47
CA HIS A 107 0.97 22.00 -1.16
C HIS A 107 -0.12 23.07 -1.02
N GLU A 108 0.28 24.33 -0.96
CA GLU A 108 -0.67 25.45 -0.80
C GLU A 108 -1.53 25.68 -2.04
N ASN A 109 -0.90 25.80 -3.21
CA ASN A 109 -1.55 26.24 -4.45
C ASN A 109 -1.80 25.12 -5.47
N TYR A 110 -1.50 23.87 -5.10
CA TYR A 110 -1.63 22.73 -5.99
C TYR A 110 -2.25 21.57 -5.23
N ARG A 111 -3.58 21.43 -5.38
CA ARG A 111 -4.40 20.60 -4.51
C ARG A 111 -5.01 19.43 -5.24
N TRP A 112 -5.24 18.36 -4.49
CA TRP A 112 -6.06 17.22 -4.88
C TRP A 112 -6.98 16.83 -3.71
N GLY A 113 -8.06 16.11 -4.02
CA GLY A 113 -9.11 15.79 -3.07
C GLY A 113 -9.62 14.37 -3.23
N PRO A 114 -10.56 13.95 -2.37
CA PRO A 114 -11.08 12.60 -2.37
C PRO A 114 -11.79 12.25 -3.68
N LEU A 115 -11.66 10.99 -4.09
CA LEU A 115 -12.44 10.40 -5.18
C LEU A 115 -13.90 10.19 -4.80
N THR A 116 -14.16 10.08 -3.50
CA THR A 116 -15.47 9.79 -2.90
C THR A 116 -16.13 11.04 -2.31
N GLN A 117 -17.43 10.94 -2.02
CA GLN A 117 -18.13 11.92 -1.20
C GLN A 117 -17.75 11.69 0.28
N SER A 118 -16.70 12.40 0.72
CA SER A 118 -16.09 12.24 2.04
C SER A 118 -15.81 13.61 2.68
N PRO A 119 -16.83 14.28 3.25
CA PRO A 119 -16.70 15.61 3.83
C PRO A 119 -15.66 15.72 4.95
N SER A 120 -15.45 14.67 5.74
CA SER A 120 -14.45 14.65 6.83
C SER A 120 -13.00 14.66 6.31
N LEU A 121 -12.81 14.35 5.03
CA LEU A 121 -11.51 14.36 4.34
C LEU A 121 -11.28 15.66 3.56
N LEU A 122 -12.07 16.71 3.79
CA LEU A 122 -11.90 18.01 3.14
C LEU A 122 -11.31 19.02 4.13
N SER A 123 -10.28 19.74 3.68
CA SER A 123 -9.59 20.80 4.44
C SER A 123 -10.33 22.13 4.50
N GLY A 124 -11.40 22.31 3.72
CA GLY A 124 -12.02 23.61 3.46
C GLY A 124 -11.24 24.52 2.49
N GLU A 125 -10.00 24.18 2.13
CA GLU A 125 -9.16 24.91 1.16
C GLU A 125 -9.29 24.36 -0.28
N GLY A 126 -10.19 23.40 -0.49
CA GLY A 126 -10.32 22.63 -1.73
C GLY A 126 -9.36 21.44 -1.75
N GLY A 127 -9.88 20.26 -1.41
CA GLY A 127 -9.11 19.01 -1.37
C GLY A 127 -8.78 18.52 0.04
N PHE A 128 -7.89 17.54 0.13
CA PHE A 128 -7.50 16.89 1.38
C PHE A 128 -6.81 17.83 2.38
N PRO A 129 -6.80 17.51 3.69
CA PRO A 129 -5.97 18.17 4.71
C PRO A 129 -4.50 18.33 4.31
N ARG A 130 -3.89 19.48 4.64
CA ARG A 130 -2.46 19.70 4.36
C ARG A 130 -1.55 18.89 5.26
N THR A 131 -1.92 18.79 6.54
CA THR A 131 -1.11 18.15 7.55
C THR A 131 -1.77 16.86 8.04
N ILE A 132 -0.92 15.97 8.54
CA ILE A 132 -1.35 14.71 9.15
C ILE A 132 -2.22 14.98 10.39
N ASP A 133 -1.85 15.97 11.20
CA ASP A 133 -2.60 16.33 12.42
C ASP A 133 -4.03 16.82 12.09
N ASP A 134 -4.19 17.64 11.06
CA ASP A 134 -5.50 18.14 10.61
C ASP A 134 -6.40 16.97 10.15
N LEU A 135 -5.86 16.06 9.34
CA LEU A 135 -6.54 14.82 8.95
C LEU A 135 -6.99 14.03 10.19
N TRP A 136 -6.09 13.83 11.13
CA TRP A 136 -6.36 13.00 12.30
C TRP A 136 -7.35 13.59 13.31
N GLU A 137 -7.48 14.92 13.36
CA GLU A 137 -8.40 15.57 14.28
C GLU A 137 -9.86 15.44 13.82
N HIS A 138 -10.11 15.29 12.51
CA HIS A 138 -11.45 15.41 11.94
C HIS A 138 -11.90 14.22 11.08
N ALA A 139 -11.00 13.39 10.56
CA ALA A 139 -11.35 12.33 9.63
C ALA A 139 -12.17 11.21 10.29
N ASP A 140 -13.29 10.87 9.67
CA ASP A 140 -14.04 9.64 9.99
C ASP A 140 -13.40 8.46 9.26
N THR A 141 -12.97 7.46 10.04
CA THR A 141 -12.27 6.27 9.52
C THR A 141 -13.11 5.46 8.53
N GLN A 142 -14.44 5.56 8.57
CA GLN A 142 -15.30 4.95 7.56
C GLN A 142 -15.21 5.68 6.22
N GLU A 143 -15.01 6.99 6.23
CA GLU A 143 -14.75 7.75 5.00
C GLU A 143 -13.37 7.45 4.45
N VAL A 144 -12.36 7.39 5.32
CA VAL A 144 -10.99 6.97 4.98
C VAL A 144 -11.01 5.61 4.28
N LEU A 145 -11.70 4.63 4.85
CA LEU A 145 -11.80 3.29 4.29
C LEU A 145 -12.48 3.28 2.91
N ARG A 146 -13.59 4.00 2.74
CA ARG A 146 -14.27 4.12 1.43
C ARG A 146 -13.37 4.79 0.40
N GLU A 147 -12.65 5.83 0.79
CA GLU A 147 -11.73 6.56 -0.07
C GLU A 147 -10.54 5.68 -0.49
N CYS A 148 -9.89 4.99 0.44
CA CYS A 148 -8.79 4.07 0.13
C CYS A 148 -9.23 2.93 -0.80
N ARG A 149 -10.42 2.33 -0.56
CA ARG A 149 -11.02 1.35 -1.47
C ARG A 149 -11.23 1.93 -2.87
N ALA A 150 -11.74 3.15 -2.95
CA ALA A 150 -11.98 3.83 -4.23
C ALA A 150 -10.69 4.11 -4.99
N GLN A 151 -9.60 4.47 -4.30
CA GLN A 151 -8.29 4.66 -4.93
C GLN A 151 -7.78 3.36 -5.56
N VAL A 152 -7.83 2.24 -4.82
CA VAL A 152 -7.40 0.94 -5.36
C VAL A 152 -8.30 0.48 -6.51
N ALA A 153 -9.62 0.55 -6.33
CA ALA A 153 -10.58 0.18 -7.37
C ALA A 153 -10.40 1.01 -8.66
N ARG A 154 -10.14 2.31 -8.52
CA ARG A 154 -9.92 3.21 -9.65
C ARG A 154 -8.60 2.91 -10.39
N ALA A 155 -7.54 2.58 -9.67
CA ALA A 155 -6.28 2.14 -10.28
C ALA A 155 -6.46 0.86 -11.11
N LEU A 156 -7.20 -0.12 -10.58
CA LEU A 156 -7.55 -1.36 -11.29
C LEU A 156 -8.42 -1.07 -12.52
N GLU A 157 -9.43 -0.21 -12.39
CA GLU A 157 -10.29 0.22 -13.51
C GLU A 157 -9.49 0.90 -14.62
N TRP A 158 -8.41 1.59 -14.26
CA TRP A 158 -7.48 2.22 -15.19
C TRP A 158 -6.53 1.25 -15.89
N GLY A 159 -6.58 -0.04 -15.55
CA GLY A 159 -5.81 -1.10 -16.18
C GLY A 159 -4.45 -1.37 -15.54
N LEU A 160 -4.18 -0.83 -14.35
CA LEU A 160 -3.00 -1.20 -13.57
C LEU A 160 -3.18 -2.59 -12.95
N ASP A 161 -2.13 -3.41 -13.00
CA ASP A 161 -2.00 -4.57 -12.12
C ASP A 161 -1.39 -4.12 -10.79
N VAL A 162 -2.23 -3.74 -9.83
CA VAL A 162 -1.76 -3.14 -8.57
C VAL A 162 -0.98 -4.17 -7.77
N THR A 163 0.28 -3.87 -7.47
CA THR A 163 1.22 -4.84 -6.85
C THR A 163 1.35 -4.72 -5.34
N HIS A 164 1.14 -3.53 -4.78
CA HIS A 164 1.32 -3.25 -3.36
C HIS A 164 0.57 -1.97 -2.95
N LEU A 165 0.49 -1.72 -1.65
CA LEU A 165 0.06 -0.44 -1.10
C LEU A 165 1.23 0.26 -0.42
N ALA A 166 1.26 1.58 -0.54
CA ALA A 166 2.20 2.46 0.15
C ALA A 166 1.45 3.68 0.70
N PRO A 167 1.88 4.27 1.82
CA PRO A 167 1.21 5.43 2.40
C PRO A 167 1.85 6.76 1.95
N HIS A 168 1.03 7.72 1.51
CA HIS A 168 1.48 9.11 1.35
C HIS A 168 1.60 9.79 2.72
N LEU A 169 2.73 10.47 2.95
CA LEU A 169 3.12 11.09 4.22
C LEU A 169 3.01 10.19 5.46
N THR A 170 2.92 8.87 5.32
CA THR A 170 2.75 7.90 6.42
C THR A 170 1.49 8.09 7.28
N ALA A 171 0.55 8.98 6.91
CA ALA A 171 -0.60 9.36 7.74
C ALA A 171 -1.47 8.18 8.16
N ILE A 172 -1.65 7.20 7.28
CA ILE A 172 -2.44 5.99 7.52
C ILE A 172 -1.71 4.93 8.37
N THR A 173 -0.42 5.11 8.66
CA THR A 173 0.41 4.11 9.37
C THR A 173 0.73 4.44 10.82
N LEU A 174 0.60 5.69 11.25
CA LEU A 174 1.12 6.13 12.56
C LEU A 174 0.09 6.09 13.70
N ARG A 175 -1.21 5.89 13.40
CA ARG A 175 -2.27 5.75 14.40
C ARG A 175 -3.02 4.42 14.25
N PRO A 176 -3.29 3.68 15.34
CA PRO A 176 -3.92 2.35 15.28
C PRO A 176 -5.21 2.33 14.45
N GLU A 177 -6.10 3.30 14.66
CA GLU A 177 -7.41 3.37 13.99
C GLU A 177 -7.30 3.61 12.47
N PHE A 178 -6.22 4.25 12.00
CA PHE A 178 -5.94 4.39 10.58
C PHE A 178 -5.17 3.17 10.04
N PHE A 179 -4.28 2.60 10.84
CA PHE A 179 -3.52 1.40 10.46
C PHE A 179 -4.46 0.19 10.29
N ASP A 180 -5.51 0.09 11.09
CA ASP A 180 -6.58 -0.90 10.92
C ASP A 180 -7.24 -0.78 9.54
N VAL A 181 -7.52 0.45 9.08
CA VAL A 181 -8.02 0.71 7.72
C VAL A 181 -7.00 0.26 6.66
N TYR A 182 -5.71 0.56 6.87
CA TYR A 182 -4.66 0.15 5.94
C TYR A 182 -4.59 -1.37 5.80
N LEU A 183 -4.65 -2.10 6.92
CA LEU A 183 -4.69 -3.56 6.95
C LEU A 183 -5.97 -4.11 6.32
N GLU A 184 -7.12 -3.50 6.57
CA GLU A 184 -8.39 -3.95 6.00
C GLU A 184 -8.36 -3.90 4.47
N VAL A 185 -7.90 -2.77 3.89
CA VAL A 185 -7.74 -2.62 2.45
C VAL A 185 -6.70 -3.62 1.90
N ALA A 186 -5.57 -3.78 2.59
CA ALA A 186 -4.53 -4.73 2.18
C ALA A 186 -5.05 -6.17 2.11
N VAL A 187 -5.82 -6.61 3.12
CA VAL A 187 -6.41 -7.96 3.18
C VAL A 187 -7.48 -8.14 2.11
N GLU A 188 -8.35 -7.14 1.93
CA GLU A 188 -9.43 -7.18 0.94
C GLU A 188 -8.89 -7.35 -0.48
N PHE A 189 -7.91 -6.55 -0.85
CA PHE A 189 -7.29 -6.59 -2.18
C PHE A 189 -6.13 -7.58 -2.30
N LYS A 190 -5.74 -8.24 -1.19
CA LYS A 190 -4.62 -9.19 -1.09
C LYS A 190 -3.29 -8.59 -1.53
N LEU A 191 -3.05 -7.35 -1.11
CA LEU A 191 -1.86 -6.59 -1.45
C LEU A 191 -0.89 -6.54 -0.26
N PRO A 192 0.42 -6.72 -0.47
CA PRO A 192 1.40 -6.39 0.56
C PRO A 192 1.41 -4.88 0.82
N ILE A 193 1.79 -4.52 2.05
CA ILE A 193 1.90 -3.12 2.48
C ILE A 193 3.35 -2.73 2.71
N ARG A 194 3.70 -1.48 2.37
CA ARG A 194 4.91 -0.85 2.86
C ARG A 194 4.69 -0.37 4.30
N LEU A 195 5.59 -0.77 5.19
CA LEU A 195 5.72 -0.23 6.54
C LEU A 195 6.83 0.83 6.58
N PRO A 196 6.72 1.86 7.43
CA PRO A 196 7.78 2.83 7.66
C PRO A 196 9.01 2.25 8.36
#